data_AF-A0A6P3RU70-F1
#
_entry.id   AF-A0A6P3RU70-F1
#
_cell.length_a   1.000
_cell.length_b   1.000
_cell.length_c   1.000
_cell.angle_alpha   90.00
_cell.angle_beta   90.00
_cell.angle_gamma   90.00
#
_symmetry.space_group_name_H-M   'P 1'
#
loop_
_entity.id
_entity.type
_entity.pdbx_description
1 polymer ?
#
loop_
_entity_poly.entity_id
_entity_poly.type
_entity_poly.pdbx_seq_one_letter_code
_entity_poly.pdbx_strand_id
1 'polypeptide(L)'
;GGKIYQNKLPEAMKTLRGGKIDVSQLDTVLGNMGRNLTEEELKDLQHSLPVDGDKVAINDLENVLRNMGIELADTEFTKAVRTLPVSGEKIDISNLKPLVERMNIKLSDNELAELRRNLPVDANGKIGLKEVMDRVKATT
;
A
#
# COMPACT_ATOMS: atom_id res chain seq x y z
N GLY A 1 -14.42 -12.59 27.39
CA GLY A 1 -14.32 -11.43 26.47
C GLY A 1 -13.15 -11.68 25.54
N GLY A 2 -13.42 -12.17 24.34
CA GLY A 2 -12.40 -12.55 23.36
C GLY A 2 -12.10 -11.39 22.42
N LYS A 3 -10.81 -11.06 22.27
CA LYS A 3 -10.27 -9.99 21.43
C LYS A 3 -10.87 -10.06 20.02
N ILE A 4 -11.66 -9.06 19.65
CA ILE A 4 -12.10 -8.86 18.27
C ILE A 4 -10.85 -8.36 17.54
N TYR A 5 -10.22 -9.21 16.72
CA TYR A 5 -9.33 -8.75 15.67
C TYR A 5 -10.20 -7.99 14.68
N GLN A 6 -10.43 -6.70 14.97
CA GLN A 6 -11.03 -5.81 13.99
C GLN A 6 -10.08 -5.83 12.81
N ASN A 7 -10.53 -6.37 11.69
CA ASN A 7 -9.77 -6.40 10.45
C ASN A 7 -9.62 -4.95 9.98
N LYS A 8 -8.59 -4.25 10.48
CA LYS A 8 -8.26 -2.85 10.17
C LYS A 8 -7.63 -2.70 8.78
N LEU A 9 -7.49 -3.80 8.03
CA LEU A 9 -6.90 -3.82 6.69
C LEU A 9 -7.49 -2.74 5.76
N PRO A 10 -8.81 -2.49 5.70
CA PRO A 10 -9.34 -1.44 4.82
C PRO A 10 -8.93 -0.02 5.25
N GLU A 11 -8.94 0.28 6.54
CA GLU A 11 -8.50 1.59 7.07
C GLU A 11 -6.99 1.78 6.92
N ALA A 12 -6.22 0.71 7.14
CA ALA A 12 -4.79 0.69 6.95
C ALA A 12 -4.40 0.81 5.46
N MET A 13 -5.24 0.34 4.54
CA MET A 13 -5.04 0.57 3.10
C MET A 13 -5.33 2.01 2.69
N LYS A 14 -6.17 2.75 3.43
CA LYS A 14 -6.38 4.20 3.18
C LYS A 14 -5.13 5.03 3.46
N THR A 15 -4.25 4.57 4.35
CA THR A 15 -2.99 5.27 4.67
C THR A 15 -1.94 5.05 3.57
N LEU A 16 -2.11 4.03 2.71
CA LEU A 16 -1.27 3.73 1.56
C LEU A 16 -1.77 4.44 0.30
N ARG A 17 -1.44 5.72 0.16
CA ARG A 17 -1.84 6.49 -1.02
C ARG A 17 -0.77 6.42 -2.10
N GLY A 18 -0.98 5.51 -3.07
CA GLY A 18 -0.07 5.34 -4.21
C GLY A 18 1.31 4.80 -3.84
N GLY A 19 1.35 3.87 -2.87
CA GLY A 19 2.59 3.28 -2.36
C GLY A 19 3.38 4.16 -1.39
N LYS A 20 2.81 5.31 -0.99
CA LYS A 20 3.38 6.22 0.01
C LYS A 20 2.53 6.26 1.28
N ILE A 21 3.20 6.44 2.41
CA ILE A 21 2.63 6.58 3.75
C ILE A 21 2.88 8.02 4.21
N ASP A 22 1.88 8.62 4.86
CA ASP A 22 2.05 9.89 5.56
C ASP A 22 2.83 9.67 6.86
N VAL A 23 3.87 10.47 7.13
CA VAL A 23 4.74 10.32 8.31
C VAL A 23 3.93 10.35 9.61
N SER A 24 2.83 11.11 9.66
CA SER A 24 1.92 11.16 10.83
C SER A 24 1.20 9.83 11.10
N GLN A 25 1.16 8.92 10.12
CA GLN A 25 0.48 7.62 10.20
C GLN A 25 1.45 6.46 10.47
N LEU A 26 2.76 6.72 10.68
CA LEU A 26 3.76 5.68 10.86
C LEU A 26 3.44 4.75 12.03
N ASP A 27 3.07 5.29 13.19
CA ASP A 27 2.73 4.49 14.37
C ASP A 27 1.56 3.54 14.08
N THR A 28 0.53 4.03 13.39
CA THR A 28 -0.63 3.22 12.98
C THR A 28 -0.23 2.12 11.98
N VAL A 29 0.59 2.47 10.98
CA VAL A 29 1.05 1.51 9.96
C VAL A 29 1.91 0.42 10.58
N LEU A 30 2.86 0.78 11.43
CA LEU A 30 3.73 -0.16 12.13
C LEU A 30 2.92 -1.09 13.03
N GLY A 31 1.94 -0.56 13.78
CA GLY A 31 1.05 -1.37 14.60
C GLY A 31 0.27 -2.41 13.78
N ASN A 32 -0.17 -2.05 12.57
CA ASN A 32 -0.81 -2.99 11.64
C ASN A 32 0.16 -4.02 11.04
N MET A 33 1.45 -3.67 10.91
CA MET A 33 2.55 -4.60 10.58
C MET A 33 3.00 -5.43 11.79
N GLY A 34 2.30 -5.33 12.94
CA GLY A 34 2.59 -6.07 14.15
C GLY A 34 3.79 -5.54 14.93
N ARG A 35 4.18 -4.27 14.72
CA ARG A 35 5.25 -3.61 15.45
C ARG A 35 4.79 -2.31 16.11
N ASN A 36 5.04 -2.22 17.41
CA ASN A 36 4.97 -0.95 18.12
C ASN A 36 6.41 -0.56 18.47
N LEU A 37 6.79 0.65 18.11
CA LEU A 37 8.09 1.21 18.44
C LEU A 37 7.97 2.06 19.71
N THR A 38 9.07 2.18 20.44
CA THR A 38 9.21 3.21 21.48
C THR A 38 9.25 4.61 20.86
N GLU A 39 9.01 5.65 21.67
CA GLU A 39 9.11 7.03 21.20
C GLU A 39 10.51 7.37 20.64
N GLU A 40 11.56 6.80 21.24
CA GLU A 40 12.94 6.96 20.80
C GLU A 40 13.18 6.29 19.44
N GLU A 41 12.81 5.01 19.30
CA GLU A 41 12.90 4.29 18.02
C GLU A 41 12.08 4.96 16.91
N LEU A 42 10.88 5.46 17.23
CA LEU A 42 10.03 6.16 16.27
C LEU A 42 10.68 7.49 15.82
N LYS A 43 11.33 8.20 16.74
CA LYS A 43 12.05 9.44 16.43
C LYS A 43 13.28 9.16 15.55
N ASP A 44 14.06 8.14 15.89
CA ASP A 44 15.23 7.74 15.09
C ASP A 44 14.83 7.24 13.70
N LEU A 45 13.71 6.52 13.61
CA LEU A 45 13.10 6.13 12.34
C LEU A 45 12.78 7.37 11.51
N GLN A 46 12.03 8.33 12.07
CA GLN A 46 11.65 9.57 11.36
C GLN A 46 12.86 10.36 10.85
N HIS A 47 13.96 10.40 11.61
CA HIS A 47 15.21 11.04 11.18
C HIS A 47 15.95 10.29 10.06
N SER A 48 15.72 8.98 9.94
CA SER A 48 16.39 8.11 8.97
C SER A 48 15.59 7.91 7.68
N LEU A 49 14.29 8.27 7.68
CA LEU A 49 13.43 8.10 6.52
C LEU A 49 13.74 9.13 5.42
N PRO A 50 13.84 8.71 4.14
CA PRO A 50 13.87 9.62 3.03
C PRO A 50 12.46 10.16 2.78
N VAL A 51 12.11 11.27 3.43
CA VAL A 51 10.79 11.88 3.31
C VAL A 51 10.73 12.83 2.10
N ASP A 52 9.69 12.67 1.28
CA ASP A 52 9.29 13.57 0.21
C ASP A 52 8.07 14.39 0.69
N GLY A 53 8.33 15.57 1.25
CA GLY A 53 7.35 16.37 1.97
C GLY A 53 7.00 15.74 3.32
N ASP A 54 5.75 15.30 3.48
CA ASP A 54 5.27 14.53 4.65
C ASP A 54 5.03 13.04 4.32
N LYS A 55 5.62 12.56 3.21
CA LYS A 55 5.36 11.21 2.70
C LYS A 55 6.62 10.41 2.54
N VAL A 56 6.53 9.12 2.86
CA VAL A 56 7.61 8.14 2.67
C VAL A 56 7.10 6.98 1.81
N ALA A 57 7.92 6.46 0.91
CA ALA A 57 7.54 5.25 0.17
C ALA A 57 7.61 4.03 1.09
N ILE A 58 6.72 3.06 0.90
CA ILE A 58 6.68 1.88 1.77
C ILE A 58 7.97 1.05 1.75
N ASN A 59 8.62 0.96 0.59
CA ASN A 59 9.90 0.27 0.47
C ASN A 59 11.00 0.98 1.24
N ASP A 60 10.99 2.31 1.27
CA ASP A 60 11.98 3.08 2.02
C ASP A 60 11.78 2.86 3.52
N LEU A 61 10.53 2.84 3.97
CA LEU A 61 10.19 2.47 5.35
C LEU A 61 10.71 1.07 5.70
N GLU A 62 10.40 0.05 4.91
CA GLU A 62 10.88 -1.33 5.16
C GLU A 62 12.42 -1.42 5.17
N ASN A 63 13.08 -0.72 4.23
CA ASN A 63 14.54 -0.72 4.15
C ASN A 63 15.18 -0.08 5.38
N VAL A 64 14.67 1.07 5.84
CA VAL A 64 15.18 1.75 7.03
C VAL A 64 14.96 0.92 8.28
N LEU A 65 13.76 0.34 8.46
CA LEU A 65 13.48 -0.55 9.59
C LEU A 65 14.45 -1.74 9.63
N ARG A 66 14.71 -2.37 8.47
CA ARG A 66 15.68 -3.45 8.36
C ARG A 66 17.10 -2.99 8.72
N ASN A 67 17.52 -1.80 8.28
CA ASN A 67 18.83 -1.24 8.62
C ASN A 67 18.97 -0.92 10.11
N MET A 68 17.86 -0.61 10.79
CA MET A 68 17.80 -0.43 12.24
C MET A 68 17.68 -1.75 13.01
N GLY A 69 17.62 -2.90 12.33
CA GLY A 69 17.47 -4.22 12.97
C GLY A 69 16.04 -4.52 13.45
N ILE A 70 15.04 -3.79 12.94
CA ILE A 70 13.63 -3.95 13.29
C ILE A 70 12.96 -4.87 12.27
N GLU A 71 12.56 -6.06 12.71
CA GLU A 71 11.85 -7.02 11.87
C GLU A 71 10.34 -6.86 11.95
N LEU A 72 9.62 -6.69 10.84
CA LEU A 72 8.16 -6.66 10.83
C LEU A 72 7.53 -8.06 11.00
N ALA A 73 6.34 -8.14 11.59
CA ALA A 73 5.62 -9.41 11.67
C ALA A 73 4.98 -9.76 10.31
N ASP A 74 4.88 -11.06 10.02
CA ASP A 74 4.21 -11.58 8.82
C ASP A 74 2.68 -11.56 8.97
N THR A 75 2.11 -10.35 9.04
CA THR A 75 0.66 -10.14 9.13
C THR A 75 0.03 -10.12 7.74
N GLU A 76 -1.28 -10.37 7.64
CA GLU A 76 -2.02 -10.21 6.38
C GLU A 76 -1.88 -8.79 5.80
N PHE A 77 -1.68 -7.78 6.65
CA PHE A 77 -1.36 -6.42 6.22
C PHE A 77 0.02 -6.33 5.58
N THR A 78 1.06 -6.85 6.24
CA THR A 78 2.43 -6.86 5.69
C THR A 78 2.49 -7.63 4.37
N LYS A 79 1.78 -8.77 4.26
CA LYS A 79 1.66 -9.53 3.01
C LYS A 79 0.96 -8.72 1.92
N ALA A 80 -0.17 -8.09 2.25
CA ALA A 80 -0.90 -7.25 1.29
C ALA A 80 0.01 -6.13 0.77
N VAL A 81 0.64 -5.38 1.67
CA VAL A 81 1.61 -4.30 1.39
C VAL A 81 2.73 -4.76 0.45
N ARG A 82 3.41 -5.87 0.75
CA ARG A 82 4.56 -6.35 -0.03
C ARG A 82 4.18 -6.82 -1.42
N THR A 83 2.91 -7.18 -1.61
CA THR A 83 2.39 -7.58 -2.92
C THR A 83 1.80 -6.42 -3.72
N LEU A 84 1.66 -5.23 -3.11
CA LEU A 84 1.26 -4.04 -3.85
C LEU A 84 2.45 -3.58 -4.69
N PRO A 85 2.27 -3.36 -6.00
CA PRO A 85 3.31 -2.78 -6.83
C PRO A 85 3.65 -1.39 -6.30
N VAL A 86 4.93 -1.09 -6.19
CA VAL A 86 5.38 0.18 -5.61
C VAL A 86 5.14 1.35 -6.56
N SER A 87 5.13 2.55 -6.00
CA SER A 87 4.99 3.79 -6.78
C SER A 87 6.06 3.83 -7.88
N GLY A 88 5.64 3.75 -9.14
CA GLY A 88 6.54 3.71 -10.31
C GLY A 88 6.70 2.33 -10.94
N GLU A 89 6.30 1.25 -10.25
CA GLU A 89 6.22 -0.08 -10.84
C GLU A 89 4.95 -0.22 -11.68
N LYS A 90 5.11 -0.73 -12.89
CA LYS A 90 3.99 -0.94 -13.81
C LYS A 90 3.44 -2.36 -13.66
N ILE A 91 2.14 -2.45 -13.67
CA ILE A 91 1.35 -3.66 -13.50
C ILE A 91 0.92 -4.15 -14.87
N ASP A 92 1.02 -5.45 -15.10
CA ASP A 92 0.41 -6.07 -16.28
C ASP A 92 -1.12 -5.97 -16.20
N ILE A 93 -1.77 -5.53 -17.29
CA ILE A 93 -3.23 -5.42 -17.34
C ILE A 93 -3.96 -6.76 -17.11
N SER A 94 -3.32 -7.89 -17.38
CA SER A 94 -3.84 -9.21 -17.04
C SER A 94 -4.02 -9.40 -15.53
N ASN A 95 -3.16 -8.78 -14.72
CA ASN A 95 -3.19 -8.80 -13.26
C ASN A 95 -4.13 -7.76 -12.64
N LEU A 96 -4.89 -7.01 -13.46
CA LEU A 96 -5.79 -5.97 -12.95
C LEU A 96 -6.89 -6.52 -12.02
N LYS A 97 -7.51 -7.66 -12.38
CA LYS A 97 -8.58 -8.28 -11.58
C LYS A 97 -8.08 -8.72 -10.19
N PRO A 98 -7.02 -9.55 -10.08
CA PRO A 98 -6.51 -9.93 -8.76
C PRO A 98 -6.00 -8.72 -7.97
N LEU A 99 -5.49 -7.67 -8.63
CA LEU A 99 -5.11 -6.44 -7.94
C LEU A 99 -6.31 -5.72 -7.29
N VAL A 100 -7.38 -5.44 -8.05
CA VAL A 100 -8.54 -4.71 -7.49
C VAL A 100 -9.24 -5.52 -6.39
N GLU A 101 -9.30 -6.85 -6.53
CA GLU A 101 -9.82 -7.77 -5.50
C GLU A 101 -8.95 -7.74 -4.24
N ARG A 102 -7.62 -7.75 -4.37
CA ARG A 102 -6.67 -7.62 -3.24
C ARG A 102 -6.80 -6.29 -2.53
N MET A 103 -7.15 -5.23 -3.26
CA MET A 103 -7.44 -3.91 -2.68
C MET A 103 -8.84 -3.83 -2.07
N ASN A 104 -9.58 -4.96 -2.03
CA ASN A 104 -10.95 -5.07 -1.54
C ASN A 104 -11.92 -4.12 -2.26
N ILE A 105 -11.63 -3.82 -3.53
CA ILE A 105 -12.48 -3.04 -4.42
C ILE A 105 -13.35 -4.04 -5.17
N LYS A 106 -14.66 -3.99 -4.92
CA LYS A 106 -15.62 -4.82 -5.64
C LYS A 106 -16.03 -4.08 -6.91
N LEU A 107 -15.65 -4.64 -8.06
CA LEU A 107 -16.13 -4.23 -9.38
C LEU A 107 -16.95 -5.38 -9.97
N SER A 108 -18.09 -5.06 -10.58
CA SER A 108 -18.79 -5.96 -11.48
C SER A 108 -17.94 -6.24 -12.73
N ASP A 109 -18.26 -7.31 -13.46
CA ASP A 109 -17.55 -7.64 -14.71
C ASP A 109 -17.67 -6.51 -15.75
N ASN A 110 -18.79 -5.76 -15.75
CA ASN A 110 -18.99 -4.61 -16.62
C ASN A 110 -18.07 -3.44 -16.23
N GLU A 111 -18.00 -3.08 -14.95
CA GLU A 111 -17.09 -2.03 -14.45
C GLU A 111 -15.63 -2.38 -14.68
N LEU A 112 -15.24 -3.65 -14.49
CA LEU A 112 -13.89 -4.11 -14.77
C LEU A 112 -13.56 -4.05 -16.27
N ALA A 113 -14.52 -4.39 -17.15
CA ALA A 113 -14.35 -4.29 -18.60
C ALA A 113 -14.23 -2.82 -19.05
N GLU A 114 -15.03 -1.93 -18.49
CA GLU A 114 -14.98 -0.50 -18.75
C GLU A 114 -13.68 0.12 -18.26
N LEU A 115 -13.22 -0.26 -17.05
CA LEU A 115 -11.92 0.11 -16.52
C LEU A 115 -10.84 -0.28 -17.53
N ARG A 116 -10.76 -1.57 -17.92
CA ARG A 116 -9.76 -2.08 -18.88
C ARG A 116 -9.72 -1.32 -20.20
N ARG A 117 -10.88 -0.95 -20.76
CA ARG A 117 -10.97 -0.22 -22.04
C ARG A 117 -10.41 1.19 -21.97
N ASN A 118 -10.41 1.79 -20.77
CA ASN A 118 -10.04 3.18 -20.56
C ASN A 118 -8.68 3.36 -19.90
N LEU A 119 -7.97 2.27 -19.58
CA LEU A 119 -6.67 2.33 -18.96
C LEU A 119 -5.58 2.64 -20.01
N PRO A 120 -4.73 3.65 -19.78
CA PRO A 120 -3.58 3.92 -20.64
C PRO A 120 -2.48 2.86 -20.42
N VAL A 121 -2.50 1.79 -21.22
CA VAL A 121 -1.44 0.77 -21.22
C VAL A 121 -0.30 1.16 -22.14
N ASP A 122 0.93 0.83 -21.73
CA ASP A 122 2.10 0.98 -22.60
C ASP A 122 2.21 -0.14 -23.65
N ALA A 123 3.23 -0.06 -24.50
CA ALA A 123 3.48 -1.04 -25.56
C ALA A 123 3.69 -2.49 -25.05
N ASN A 124 4.00 -2.67 -23.76
CA ASN A 124 4.17 -3.97 -23.13
C ASN A 124 2.90 -4.43 -22.39
N GLY A 125 1.79 -3.72 -22.54
CA GLY A 125 0.54 -4.03 -21.82
C GLY A 125 0.59 -3.69 -20.33
N LYS A 126 1.51 -2.82 -19.91
CA LYS A 126 1.68 -2.45 -18.51
C LYS A 126 1.13 -1.04 -18.23
N ILE A 127 0.67 -0.83 -17.00
CA ILE A 127 0.11 0.43 -16.53
C ILE A 127 0.62 0.80 -15.14
N GLY A 128 0.79 2.09 -14.84
CA GLY A 128 1.15 2.53 -13.50
C GLY A 128 0.02 2.33 -12.48
N LEU A 129 0.35 1.87 -11.27
CA LEU A 129 -0.64 1.69 -10.19
C LEU A 129 -1.47 2.96 -9.93
N LYS A 130 -0.84 4.14 -10.01
CA LYS A 130 -1.52 5.42 -9.82
C LYS A 130 -2.66 5.61 -10.83
N GLU A 131 -2.42 5.31 -12.11
CA GLU A 131 -3.42 5.49 -13.17
C GLU A 131 -4.59 4.51 -13.00
N VAL A 132 -4.30 3.28 -12.58
CA VAL A 132 -5.34 2.32 -12.19
C VAL A 132 -6.21 2.90 -11.08
N MET A 133 -5.59 3.42 -10.01
CA MET A 133 -6.31 3.95 -8.85
C MET A 133 -7.12 5.20 -9.17
N ASP A 134 -6.57 6.12 -9.98
CA ASP A 134 -7.27 7.32 -10.39
C ASP A 134 -8.47 6.96 -11.28
N ARG A 135 -8.35 5.93 -12.13
CA ARG A 135 -9.47 5.47 -12.97
C ARG A 135 -10.54 4.72 -12.19
N VAL A 136 -10.16 3.86 -11.25
CA VAL A 136 -11.14 3.19 -10.35
C VAL A 136 -12.00 4.22 -9.64
N LYS A 137 -11.39 5.26 -9.05
CA LYS A 137 -12.13 6.34 -8.36
C LYS A 137 -13.07 7.14 -9.28
N ALA A 138 -12.83 7.14 -10.58
CA ALA A 138 -13.69 7.82 -11.54
C ALA A 138 -14.86 6.92 -11.98
N THR A 139 -14.74 5.60 -11.81
CA THR A 139 -15.77 4.61 -12.16
C THR A 139 -16.72 4.29 -11.00
N THR A 140 -16.26 4.44 -9.75
CA THR A 140 -17.03 4.17 -8.51
C THR A 140 -17.36 5.44 -7.74
#